data_AF-A0A914Z423-F1
#
_entry.id   AF-A0A914Z423-F1
#
_cell.length_a   1.000
_cell.length_b   1.000
_cell.length_c   1.000
_cell.angle_alpha   90.00
_cell.angle_beta   90.00
_cell.angle_gamma   90.00
#
_symmetry.space_group_name_H-M   'P 1'
#
loop_
_entity.id
_entity.type
_entity.pdbx_description
1 polymer ?
#
loop_
_entity_poly.entity_id
_entity_poly.type
_entity_poly.pdbx_seq_one_letter_code
_entity_poly.pdbx_strand_id
1 'polypeptide(L)'
;MNCYRFFEILIFEVERAWAYAMQLKYECNDDELSRKKFHKMNKLRRALEHALHLEQIAKTHPRVDSTTKLEVQAYCAYIGATLGVESKQWKSAEELYKKGIAIYEKLTDVVDSEEMVALYEAR
;
A
#
# COMPACT_ATOMS: atom_id res chain seq x y z
N MET A 1 -26.87 -3.22 3.10
CA MET A 1 -25.82 -2.70 3.99
C MET A 1 -24.58 -2.50 3.14
N ASN A 2 -24.15 -1.26 2.93
CA ASN A 2 -23.17 -0.89 1.90
C ASN A 2 -21.75 -1.33 2.31
N CYS A 3 -21.22 -2.32 1.60
CA CYS A 3 -19.91 -2.93 1.88
C CYS A 3 -18.72 -1.96 1.75
N TYR A 4 -18.92 -0.84 1.04
CA TYR A 4 -17.91 0.22 0.85
C TYR A 4 -17.39 0.82 2.15
N ARG A 5 -18.25 0.98 3.16
CA ARG A 5 -17.85 1.58 4.45
C ARG A 5 -16.81 0.75 5.19
N PHE A 6 -16.79 -0.56 4.99
CA PHE A 6 -15.78 -1.44 5.62
C PHE A 6 -14.42 -1.35 4.93
N PHE A 7 -14.40 -1.13 3.61
CA PHE A 7 -13.17 -0.89 2.84
C PHE A 7 -12.51 0.42 3.23
N GLU A 8 -13.30 1.49 3.31
CA GLU A 8 -12.82 2.81 3.72
C GLU A 8 -12.14 2.76 5.08
N ILE A 9 -12.76 2.11 6.08
CA ILE A 9 -12.18 1.97 7.43
C ILE A 9 -10.80 1.31 7.36
N LEU A 10 -10.65 0.24 6.60
CA LEU A 10 -9.37 -0.46 6.48
C LEU A 10 -8.32 0.38 5.75
N ILE A 11 -8.70 1.09 4.68
CA ILE A 11 -7.80 2.00 3.97
C ILE A 11 -7.31 3.09 4.93
N PHE A 12 -8.21 3.72 5.70
CA PHE A 12 -7.82 4.73 6.70
C PHE A 12 -6.88 4.16 7.77
N GLU A 13 -7.07 2.91 8.18
CA GLU A 13 -6.17 2.24 9.13
C GLU A 13 -4.76 2.02 8.55
N VAL A 14 -4.66 1.62 7.28
CA VAL A 14 -3.37 1.51 6.57
C VAL A 14 -2.71 2.89 6.47
N GLU A 15 -3.42 3.88 5.94
CA GLU A 15 -2.92 5.23 5.71
C GLU A 15 -2.47 5.90 7.02
N ARG A 16 -3.23 5.73 8.10
CA ARG A 16 -2.85 6.26 9.42
C ARG A 16 -1.54 5.66 9.93
N ALA A 17 -1.36 4.34 9.78
CA ALA A 17 -0.13 3.67 10.20
C ALA A 17 1.06 4.07 9.33
N TRP A 18 0.86 4.15 8.01
CA TRP A 18 1.88 4.55 7.05
C TRP A 18 2.30 6.01 7.24
N ALA A 19 1.35 6.95 7.34
CA ALA A 19 1.63 8.36 7.55
C ALA A 19 2.41 8.59 8.86
N TYR A 20 2.05 7.89 9.93
CA TYR A 20 2.79 7.99 11.19
C TYR A 20 4.22 7.42 11.03
N ALA A 21 4.40 6.33 10.28
CA ALA A 21 5.75 5.86 9.96
C ALA A 21 6.57 6.91 9.18
N MET A 22 5.97 7.60 8.21
CA MET A 22 6.63 8.65 7.45
C MET A 22 6.98 9.88 8.32
N GLN A 23 6.10 10.27 9.24
CA GLN A 23 6.41 11.30 10.23
C GLN A 23 7.61 10.89 11.10
N LEU A 24 7.62 9.67 11.63
CA LEU A 24 8.74 9.16 12.41
C LEU A 24 10.03 9.11 11.59
N LYS A 25 9.95 8.77 10.30
CA LYS A 25 11.10 8.81 9.39
C LYS A 25 11.70 10.21 9.33
N TYR A 26 10.86 11.23 9.13
CA TYR A 26 11.30 12.63 9.10
C TYR A 26 11.95 13.06 10.44
N GLU A 27 11.32 12.71 11.56
CA GLU A 27 11.85 13.02 12.90
C GLU A 27 13.14 12.27 13.28
N CYS A 28 13.49 11.20 12.56
CA CYS A 28 14.71 10.41 12.82
C CYS A 28 15.92 10.86 12.00
N ASN A 29 15.77 11.82 11.09
CA ASN A 29 16.84 12.19 10.15
C ASN A 29 18.15 12.62 10.85
N ASP A 30 18.08 13.13 12.09
CA ASP A 30 19.25 13.58 12.85
C ASP A 30 19.80 12.54 13.86
N ASP A 31 19.09 11.44 14.13
CA ASP A 31 19.49 10.43 15.12
C ASP A 31 19.16 9.00 14.64
N GLU A 32 20.08 8.43 13.86
CA GLU A 32 19.95 7.11 13.23
C GLU A 32 19.89 5.93 14.24
N LEU A 33 20.28 6.18 15.50
CA LEU A 33 20.30 5.21 16.61
C LEU A 33 19.05 5.28 17.50
N SER A 34 18.07 6.14 17.17
CA SER A 34 16.91 6.39 18.02
C SER A 34 15.93 5.20 18.10
N ARG A 35 15.34 4.97 19.28
CA ARG A 35 14.20 4.04 19.49
C ARG A 35 13.06 4.29 18.51
N LYS A 36 12.95 5.51 17.98
CA LYS A 36 11.99 5.92 16.95
C LYS A 36 12.12 5.08 15.66
N LYS A 37 13.31 4.56 15.31
CA LYS A 37 13.49 3.65 14.16
C LYS A 37 12.69 2.36 14.33
N PHE A 38 12.76 1.75 15.51
CA PHE A 38 11.97 0.55 15.82
C PHE A 38 10.48 0.87 15.80
N HIS A 39 10.09 2.05 16.31
CA HIS A 39 8.70 2.49 16.27
C HIS A 39 8.19 2.66 14.83
N LYS A 40 8.97 3.33 13.97
CA LYS A 40 8.70 3.45 12.53
C LYS A 40 8.50 2.09 11.88
N MET A 41 9.42 1.16 12.11
CA MET A 41 9.34 -0.19 11.54
C MET A 41 8.07 -0.93 11.99
N ASN A 42 7.70 -0.81 13.28
CA ASN A 42 6.46 -1.41 13.78
C ASN A 42 5.21 -0.78 13.15
N LYS A 43 5.22 0.54 12.91
CA LYS A 43 4.12 1.21 12.20
C LYS A 43 3.98 0.75 10.76
N LEU A 44 5.09 0.58 10.03
CA LEU A 44 5.06 0.03 8.67
C LEU A 44 4.58 -1.43 8.63
N ARG A 45 4.98 -2.27 9.59
CA ARG A 45 4.47 -3.64 9.69
C ARG A 45 2.96 -3.65 9.91
N ARG A 46 2.44 -2.80 10.81
CA ARG A 46 0.99 -2.66 11.01
C ARG A 46 0.27 -2.16 9.77
N ALA A 47 0.85 -1.21 9.03
CA ALA A 47 0.29 -0.76 7.75
C ALA A 47 0.17 -1.94 6.77
N LEU A 48 1.21 -2.76 6.64
CA LEU A 48 1.18 -3.95 5.80
C LEU A 48 0.15 -5.00 6.28
N GLU A 49 0.03 -5.25 7.59
CA GLU A 49 -1.00 -6.14 8.14
C GLU A 49 -2.41 -5.69 7.74
N HIS A 50 -2.70 -4.39 7.86
CA HIS A 50 -3.99 -3.83 7.45
C HIS A 50 -4.20 -3.92 5.93
N ALA A 51 -3.16 -3.71 5.13
CA ALA A 51 -3.23 -3.80 3.67
C ALA A 51 -3.47 -5.24 3.18
N LEU A 52 -2.82 -6.23 3.81
CA LEU A 52 -3.06 -7.64 3.54
C LEU A 52 -4.48 -8.07 3.93
N HIS A 53 -5.00 -7.54 5.04
CA HIS A 53 -6.38 -7.78 5.44
C HIS A 53 -7.37 -7.19 4.43
N LEU A 54 -7.12 -5.97 3.95
CA LEU A 54 -7.89 -5.34 2.89
C LEU A 54 -7.86 -6.18 1.60
N GLU A 55 -6.69 -6.67 1.19
CA GLU A 55 -6.53 -7.55 0.02
C GLU A 55 -7.32 -8.85 0.16
N GLN A 56 -7.29 -9.47 1.35
CA GLN A 56 -8.06 -10.69 1.62
C GLN A 56 -9.57 -10.46 1.50
N ILE A 57 -10.07 -9.34 2.02
CA ILE A 57 -11.49 -8.98 1.90
C ILE A 57 -11.84 -8.67 0.44
N ALA A 58 -10.99 -7.93 -0.28
CA ALA A 58 -11.16 -7.65 -1.71
C ALA A 58 -11.28 -8.92 -2.55
N LYS A 59 -10.45 -9.93 -2.27
CA LYS A 59 -10.47 -11.22 -2.98
C LYS A 59 -11.74 -12.02 -2.71
N THR A 60 -12.19 -12.05 -1.46
CA THR A 60 -13.27 -12.93 -0.99
C THR A 60 -14.66 -12.35 -1.21
N HIS A 61 -14.81 -11.02 -1.21
CA HIS A 61 -16.11 -10.40 -1.25
C HIS A 61 -16.68 -10.35 -2.69
N PRO A 62 -17.89 -10.88 -2.93
CA PRO A 62 -18.42 -11.06 -4.29
C PRO A 62 -18.83 -9.76 -4.98
N ARG A 63 -19.01 -8.66 -4.23
CA ARG A 63 -19.40 -7.34 -4.76
C ARG A 63 -18.21 -6.41 -5.04
N VAL A 64 -16.99 -6.93 -4.99
CA VAL A 64 -15.79 -6.15 -5.30
C VAL A 64 -15.45 -6.42 -6.76
N ASP A 65 -15.36 -5.35 -7.54
CA ASP A 65 -15.06 -5.43 -8.96
C ASP A 65 -13.61 -5.89 -9.18
N SER A 66 -13.34 -6.47 -10.35
CA SER A 66 -11.99 -6.95 -10.70
C SER A 66 -10.96 -5.82 -10.69
N THR A 67 -11.34 -4.61 -11.10
CA THR A 67 -10.50 -3.40 -11.06
C THR A 67 -10.09 -3.07 -9.63
N THR A 68 -11.05 -2.97 -8.71
CA THR A 68 -10.76 -2.70 -7.29
C THR A 68 -9.89 -3.80 -6.67
N LYS A 69 -10.04 -5.07 -7.08
CA LYS A 69 -9.13 -6.15 -6.62
C LYS A 69 -7.70 -5.91 -7.07
N LEU A 70 -7.49 -5.45 -8.30
CA LEU A 70 -6.16 -5.13 -8.82
C LEU A 70 -5.58 -3.89 -8.13
N GLU A 71 -6.37 -2.84 -7.90
CA GLU A 71 -5.95 -1.64 -7.17
C GLU A 71 -5.47 -1.99 -5.76
N VAL A 72 -6.24 -2.82 -5.03
CA VAL A 72 -5.86 -3.26 -3.67
C VAL A 72 -4.60 -4.12 -3.70
N GLN A 73 -4.41 -4.96 -4.72
CA GLN A 73 -3.19 -5.76 -4.89
C GLN A 73 -1.96 -4.87 -5.14
N ALA A 74 -2.08 -3.86 -6.02
CA ALA A 74 -1.02 -2.90 -6.29
C ALA A 74 -0.68 -2.08 -5.04
N TYR A 75 -1.70 -1.61 -4.31
CA TYR A 75 -1.55 -0.89 -3.06
C TYR A 75 -0.83 -1.73 -1.98
N CYS A 76 -1.23 -2.99 -1.81
CA CYS A 76 -0.56 -3.88 -0.86
C CYS A 76 0.91 -4.14 -1.26
N ALA A 77 1.19 -4.27 -2.55
CA ALA A 77 2.56 -4.40 -3.06
C ALA A 77 3.38 -3.14 -2.75
N TYR A 78 2.82 -1.95 -2.94
CA TYR A 78 3.47 -0.67 -2.61
C TYR A 78 3.80 -0.52 -1.12
N ILE A 79 2.85 -0.83 -0.23
CA ILE A 79 3.08 -0.79 1.23
C ILE A 79 4.15 -1.80 1.64
N GLY A 80 4.10 -3.01 1.08
CA GLY A 80 5.12 -4.04 1.30
C GLY A 80 6.51 -3.63 0.81
N ALA A 81 6.57 -3.03 -0.38
CA ALA A 81 7.81 -2.52 -0.95
C ALA A 81 8.42 -1.41 -0.08
N THR A 82 7.58 -0.49 0.41
CA THR A 82 8.00 0.57 1.36
C THR A 82 8.62 -0.03 2.62
N LEU A 83 8.01 -1.06 3.21
CA LEU A 83 8.58 -1.77 4.35
C LEU A 83 9.92 -2.45 4.00
N GLY A 84 10.02 -3.04 2.81
CA GLY A 84 11.24 -3.68 2.32
C GLY A 84 12.41 -2.69 2.16
N VAL A 85 12.16 -1.53 1.57
CA VAL A 85 13.14 -0.42 1.45
C VAL A 85 13.63 -0.01 2.83
N GLU A 86 12.72 0.24 3.77
CA GLU A 86 13.05 0.70 5.11
C GLU A 86 13.77 -0.38 5.94
N SER A 87 13.57 -1.66 5.61
CA SER A 87 14.26 -2.81 6.20
C SER A 87 15.60 -3.14 5.52
N LYS A 88 16.03 -2.37 4.50
CA LYS A 88 17.21 -2.64 3.65
C LYS A 88 17.13 -3.99 2.89
N GLN A 89 15.92 -4.49 2.64
CA GLN A 89 15.67 -5.71 1.87
C GLN A 89 15.43 -5.35 0.39
N TRP A 90 16.47 -4.85 -0.27
CA TRP A 90 16.38 -4.21 -1.58
C TRP A 90 15.77 -5.10 -2.67
N LYS A 91 16.16 -6.37 -2.76
CA LYS A 91 15.64 -7.31 -3.77
C LYS A 91 14.14 -7.55 -3.64
N SER A 92 13.70 -7.84 -2.41
CA SER A 92 12.27 -8.05 -2.11
C SER A 92 11.46 -6.79 -2.38
N ALA A 93 11.99 -5.62 -2.02
CA ALA A 93 11.34 -4.34 -2.31
C ALA A 93 11.22 -4.07 -3.81
N GLU A 94 12.28 -4.34 -4.59
CA GLU A 94 12.28 -4.18 -6.04
C GLU A 94 11.25 -5.09 -6.71
N GLU A 95 11.18 -6.36 -6.32
CA GLU A 95 10.19 -7.32 -6.83
C GLU A 95 8.76 -6.85 -6.55
N LEU A 96 8.50 -6.32 -5.35
CA LEU A 96 7.19 -5.78 -4.98
C LEU A 96 6.84 -4.50 -5.74
N TYR A 97 7.80 -3.59 -5.96
CA TYR A 97 7.57 -2.41 -6.79
C TYR A 97 7.28 -2.78 -8.24
N LYS A 98 8.08 -3.67 -8.84
CA LYS A 98 7.82 -4.18 -10.21
C LYS A 98 6.45 -4.82 -10.32
N LYS A 99 6.02 -5.57 -9.30
CA LYS A 99 4.67 -6.13 -9.24
C LYS A 99 3.61 -5.03 -9.21
N GLY A 100 3.79 -3.99 -8.40
CA GLY A 100 2.86 -2.85 -8.33
C GLY A 100 2.73 -2.13 -9.67
N ILE A 101 3.86 -1.75 -10.28
CA ILE A 101 3.93 -1.08 -11.59
C ILE A 101 3.23 -1.92 -12.66
N ALA A 102 3.57 -3.21 -12.75
CA ALA A 102 2.95 -4.12 -13.74
C ALA A 102 1.44 -4.33 -13.53
N ILE A 103 0.89 -4.01 -12.36
CA ILE A 103 -0.56 -4.03 -12.13
C ILE A 103 -1.18 -2.69 -12.55
N TYR A 104 -0.53 -1.55 -12.25
CA TYR A 104 -1.01 -0.24 -12.70
C TYR A 104 -0.99 -0.11 -14.23
N GLU A 105 0.06 -0.61 -14.90
CA GLU A 105 0.11 -0.72 -16.36
C GLU A 105 -1.00 -1.60 -16.95
N LYS A 106 -1.47 -2.61 -16.21
CA LYS A 106 -2.63 -3.39 -16.66
C LYS A 106 -3.95 -2.67 -16.42
N LEU A 107 -4.02 -1.82 -15.40
CA LEU A 107 -5.21 -1.04 -15.09
C LEU A 107 -5.45 0.06 -16.13
N THR A 108 -4.38 0.63 -16.73
CA THR A 108 -4.51 1.59 -17.83
C THR A 108 -5.19 0.98 -19.05
N ASP A 109 -4.98 -0.30 -19.33
CA ASP A 109 -5.62 -1.01 -20.45
C ASP A 109 -7.10 -1.37 -20.19
N VAL A 110 -7.51 -1.40 -18.92
CA VAL A 110 -8.84 -1.88 -18.49
C VAL A 110 -9.83 -0.74 -18.26
N VAL A 111 -9.35 0.48 -18.01
CA VAL A 111 -10.19 1.61 -17.61
C VAL A 111 -10.38 2.58 -18.77
N ASP A 112 -11.65 2.87 -19.10
CA ASP A 112 -12.03 3.74 -20.22
C ASP A 112 -11.90 5.24 -19.91
N SER A 113 -11.64 5.62 -18.65
CA SER A 113 -11.55 7.01 -18.21
C SER A 113 -10.13 7.56 -18.36
N GLU A 114 -9.97 8.60 -19.19
CA GLU A 114 -8.68 9.29 -19.40
C GLU A 114 -8.07 9.83 -18.09
N GLU A 115 -8.90 10.33 -17.17
CA GLU A 115 -8.44 10.82 -15.86
C GLU A 115 -7.85 9.69 -15.00
N MET A 116 -8.47 8.51 -15.03
CA MET A 116 -7.99 7.34 -14.29
C MET A 116 -6.73 6.74 -14.90
N VAL A 117 -6.63 6.73 -16.24
CA VAL A 117 -5.41 6.32 -16.95
C VAL A 117 -4.24 7.23 -16.56
N ALA A 118 -4.43 8.55 -16.62
CA ALA A 118 -3.41 9.51 -16.21
C ALA A 118 -3.00 9.35 -14.73
N LEU A 119 -3.94 8.98 -13.85
CA LEU A 119 -3.65 8.70 -12.45
C LEU A 119 -2.78 7.45 -12.27
N TYR A 120 -3.06 6.37 -13.02
CA TYR A 120 -2.29 5.13 -12.92
C TYR A 120 -0.90 5.27 -13.54
N GLU A 121 -0.74 6.04 -14.62
CA GLU A 121 0.58 6.34 -15.21
C GLU A 121 1.48 7.14 -14.26
N ALA A 122 0.90 7.91 -13.34
CA ALA A 122 1.64 8.67 -12.34
C ALA A 122 2.09 7.84 -11.11
N ARG A 123 1.74 6.55 -11.03
CA ARG A 123 1.95 5.66 -9.87
C ARG A 123 3.06 4.63 -10.11
#